data_AF-A0A3R7J6D4-F1
#
_entry.id   AF-A0A3R7J6D4-F1
#
_cell.length_a   1.000
_cell.length_b   1.000
_cell.length_c   1.000
_cell.angle_alpha   90.00
_cell.angle_beta   90.00
_cell.angle_gamma   90.00
#
_symmetry.space_group_name_H-M   'P 1'
#
loop_
_entity.id
_entity.type
_entity.pdbx_description
1 polymer ?
#
loop_
_entity_poly.entity_id
_entity_poly.type
_entity_poly.pdbx_seq_one_letter_code
_entity_poly.pdbx_strand_id
1 'polypeptide(L)'
;MVPLSRTFLFGGDQTWTSSDDRVRGGSSYSSLTILPNNTVQFHGHLDITTLGGAGFASQRTADDLSWDLSDADGLELGIAGSDGKLYTLTLKDKLLPKRPDGREQSTISWEYNFQPEEKTNVRVTWEDLRATYRGREVEDAEPLDLKNIRRISIMIRSFFGRQEGDFSLDIASIGAFRSDLRDDPRTAHPD
;
A
#
# COMPACT_ATOMS: atom_id res chain seq x y z
N MET A 1 27.80 14.81 8.83
CA MET A 1 26.59 14.87 7.97
C MET A 1 26.16 13.43 7.78
N VAL A 2 25.18 12.96 8.55
CA VAL A 2 24.67 11.58 8.46
C VAL A 2 23.83 11.52 7.18
N PRO A 3 24.01 10.54 6.28
CA PRO A 3 23.15 10.42 5.12
C PRO A 3 21.71 10.23 5.60
N LEU A 4 20.77 10.96 5.00
CA LEU A 4 19.34 10.79 5.27
C LEU A 4 19.00 9.31 5.09
N SER A 5 18.69 8.66 6.21
CA SER A 5 18.30 7.25 6.23
C SER A 5 17.01 7.10 5.43
N ARG A 6 17.08 6.40 4.28
CA ARG A 6 15.86 5.85 3.66
C ARG A 6 15.21 4.95 4.70
N THR A 7 14.07 5.37 5.25
CA THR A 7 13.26 4.51 6.11
C THR A 7 12.56 3.50 5.22
N PHE A 8 13.09 2.28 5.17
CA PHE A 8 12.46 1.17 4.47
C PHE A 8 11.31 0.63 5.31
N LEU A 9 10.11 0.64 4.74
CA LEU A 9 8.89 0.11 5.35
C LEU A 9 8.68 -1.37 4.98
N PHE A 10 9.52 -1.88 4.07
CA PHE A 10 9.48 -3.22 3.52
C PHE A 10 10.91 -3.74 3.28
N GLY A 11 11.18 -5.00 3.64
CA GLY A 11 12.53 -5.60 3.59
C GLY A 11 13.34 -5.56 4.91
N GLY A 12 12.68 -5.31 6.06
CA GLY A 12 13.25 -5.42 7.43
C GLY A 12 12.43 -6.35 8.33
N ASP A 13 12.57 -6.26 9.67
CA ASP A 13 11.94 -7.16 10.67
C ASP A 13 10.39 -7.07 10.77
N GLN A 14 9.74 -6.32 9.88
CA GLN A 14 8.30 -6.06 9.97
C GLN A 14 7.49 -7.27 9.51
N THR A 15 6.62 -7.76 10.39
CA THR A 15 5.72 -8.87 10.07
C THR A 15 4.55 -8.37 9.24
N TRP A 16 4.18 -9.12 8.20
CA TRP A 16 2.99 -8.87 7.38
C TRP A 16 1.97 -10.00 7.56
N THR A 17 0.70 -9.68 7.39
CA THR A 17 -0.39 -10.64 7.53
C THR A 17 -1.49 -10.40 6.52
N SER A 18 -2.15 -11.48 6.10
CA SER A 18 -3.23 -11.42 5.13
C SER A 18 -4.51 -10.81 5.73
N SER A 19 -5.21 -10.05 4.90
CA SER A 19 -6.57 -9.57 5.15
C SER A 19 -7.35 -9.68 3.85
N ASP A 20 -7.81 -10.90 3.56
CA ASP A 20 -8.52 -11.22 2.32
C ASP A 20 -10.03 -11.27 2.53
N ASP A 21 -10.80 -11.30 1.45
CA ASP A 21 -12.27 -11.36 1.48
C ASP A 21 -12.87 -12.62 2.14
N ARG A 22 -12.05 -13.64 2.46
CA ARG A 22 -12.42 -14.79 3.29
C ARG A 22 -13.04 -14.40 4.63
N VAL A 23 -12.69 -13.25 5.19
CA VAL A 23 -13.32 -12.70 6.41
C VAL A 23 -14.80 -12.32 6.22
N ARG A 24 -15.25 -12.26 4.96
CA ARG A 24 -16.63 -12.02 4.52
C ARG A 24 -17.22 -13.22 3.76
N GLY A 25 -16.53 -14.37 3.77
CA GLY A 25 -16.96 -15.56 3.04
C GLY A 25 -16.58 -15.58 1.55
N GLY A 26 -15.69 -14.70 1.11
CA GLY A 26 -15.08 -14.80 -0.23
C GLY A 26 -14.02 -15.90 -0.33
N SER A 27 -13.51 -16.10 -1.54
CA SER A 27 -12.54 -17.17 -1.86
C SER A 27 -11.18 -16.63 -2.31
N SER A 28 -10.96 -15.33 -2.26
CA SER A 28 -9.66 -14.74 -2.62
C SER A 28 -8.63 -15.01 -1.52
N TYR A 29 -7.37 -15.17 -1.91
CA TYR A 29 -6.28 -15.32 -0.97
C TYR A 29 -5.01 -14.63 -1.46
N SER A 30 -4.19 -14.20 -0.51
CA SER A 30 -2.87 -13.66 -0.79
C SER A 30 -1.79 -14.28 0.10
N SER A 31 -0.55 -14.19 -0.36
CA SER A 31 0.67 -14.52 0.37
C SER A 31 1.75 -13.49 0.07
N LEU A 32 2.72 -13.38 0.98
CA LEU A 32 4.00 -12.71 0.73
C LEU A 32 5.11 -13.74 0.77
N THR A 33 6.00 -13.71 -0.22
CA THR A 33 7.16 -14.59 -0.28
C THR A 33 8.41 -13.77 -0.55
N ILE A 34 9.41 -13.90 0.32
CA ILE A 34 10.72 -13.26 0.11
C ILE A 34 11.46 -14.09 -0.95
N LEU A 35 11.86 -13.44 -2.03
CA LEU A 35 12.60 -14.03 -3.14
C LEU A 35 14.13 -13.95 -2.89
N PRO A 36 14.94 -14.80 -3.55
CA PRO A 36 16.40 -14.84 -3.32
C PRO A 36 17.16 -13.54 -3.63
N ASN A 37 16.57 -12.66 -4.43
CA ASN A 37 17.09 -11.34 -4.78
C ASN A 37 16.70 -10.24 -3.78
N ASN A 38 16.19 -10.60 -2.59
CA ASN A 38 15.69 -9.69 -1.56
C ASN A 38 14.50 -8.82 -1.98
N THR A 39 13.77 -9.19 -3.04
CA THR A 39 12.44 -8.63 -3.31
C THR A 39 11.39 -9.49 -2.61
N VAL A 40 10.20 -8.95 -2.42
CA VAL A 40 9.08 -9.75 -1.93
C VAL A 40 8.02 -9.81 -3.00
N GLN A 41 7.51 -11.00 -3.21
CA GLN A 41 6.41 -11.26 -4.10
C GLN A 41 5.09 -11.22 -3.32
N PHE A 42 4.20 -10.31 -3.70
CA PHE A 42 2.80 -10.32 -3.32
C PHE A 42 2.00 -11.10 -4.38
N HIS A 43 1.51 -12.28 -4.01
CA HIS A 43 0.85 -13.19 -4.96
C HIS A 43 -0.35 -13.90 -4.35
N GLY A 44 -1.18 -14.49 -5.22
CA GLY A 44 -2.31 -15.31 -4.82
C GLY A 44 -3.37 -15.39 -5.92
N HIS A 45 -4.62 -15.61 -5.52
CA HIS A 45 -5.75 -15.69 -6.44
C HIS A 45 -6.85 -14.72 -6.03
N LEU A 46 -7.34 -13.94 -7.00
CA LEU A 46 -8.49 -13.05 -6.85
C LEU A 46 -9.73 -13.73 -7.43
N ASP A 47 -10.59 -14.25 -6.56
CA ASP A 47 -11.90 -14.77 -6.97
C ASP A 47 -12.94 -13.65 -6.93
N ILE A 48 -13.73 -13.54 -7.99
CA ILE A 48 -14.83 -12.59 -8.06
C ILE A 48 -16.18 -13.29 -8.09
N THR A 49 -16.22 -14.62 -8.19
CA THR A 49 -17.46 -15.36 -8.36
C THR A 49 -18.21 -15.55 -7.05
N THR A 50 -17.49 -15.85 -5.96
CA THR A 50 -18.08 -16.18 -4.65
C THR A 50 -18.92 -15.03 -4.08
N LEU A 51 -18.49 -13.78 -4.32
CA LEU A 51 -19.18 -12.58 -3.84
C LEU A 51 -19.89 -11.79 -4.96
N GLY A 52 -20.21 -12.45 -6.08
CA GLY A 52 -21.06 -11.86 -7.14
C GLY A 52 -20.44 -10.66 -7.86
N GLY A 53 -19.18 -10.78 -8.28
CA GLY A 53 -18.39 -9.77 -8.97
C GLY A 53 -17.48 -8.96 -8.04
N ALA A 54 -17.66 -9.05 -6.72
CA ALA A 54 -16.76 -8.49 -5.74
C ALA A 54 -15.66 -9.50 -5.36
N GLY A 55 -14.48 -8.99 -4.99
CA GLY A 55 -13.38 -9.80 -4.47
C GLY A 55 -12.21 -8.91 -4.08
N PHE A 56 -11.46 -9.30 -3.05
CA PHE A 56 -10.19 -8.66 -2.72
C PHE A 56 -9.25 -9.59 -1.95
N ALA A 57 -7.95 -9.42 -2.18
CA ALA A 57 -6.89 -10.02 -1.39
C ALA A 57 -5.88 -8.94 -1.00
N SER A 58 -5.39 -8.97 0.24
CA SER A 58 -4.46 -7.93 0.71
C SER A 58 -3.50 -8.43 1.77
N GLN A 59 -2.34 -7.79 1.81
CA GLN A 59 -1.31 -8.00 2.81
C GLN A 59 -1.02 -6.68 3.49
N ARG A 60 -1.02 -6.69 4.82
CA ARG A 60 -0.79 -5.51 5.64
C ARG A 60 0.26 -5.74 6.70
N THR A 61 0.89 -4.67 7.16
CA THR A 61 1.77 -4.72 8.34
C THR A 61 1.00 -5.22 9.57
N ALA A 62 1.61 -6.12 10.35
CA ALA A 62 0.96 -6.91 11.40
C ALA A 62 0.88 -6.20 12.75
N ASP A 63 1.93 -5.47 13.13
CA ASP A 63 2.10 -4.86 14.44
C ASP A 63 1.39 -3.50 14.57
N ASP A 64 1.17 -3.04 15.81
CA ASP A 64 0.77 -1.65 16.09
C ASP A 64 1.99 -0.75 15.95
N LEU A 65 2.32 -0.50 14.68
CA LEU A 65 3.42 0.36 14.28
C LEU A 65 2.94 1.80 14.32
N SER A 66 3.84 2.74 14.60
CA SER A 66 3.55 4.16 14.55
C SER A 66 4.74 4.82 13.87
N TRP A 67 4.53 5.26 12.63
CA TRP A 67 5.53 6.01 11.89
C TRP A 67 5.15 7.49 11.87
N ASP A 68 6.14 8.33 12.18
CA ASP A 68 6.10 9.74 11.85
C ASP A 68 6.70 9.93 10.46
N LEU A 69 5.83 10.18 9.48
CA LEU A 69 6.15 10.49 8.09
C LEU A 69 5.84 11.94 7.75
N SER A 70 5.64 12.81 8.75
CA SER A 70 5.31 14.23 8.53
C SER A 70 6.43 15.01 7.82
N ASP A 71 7.64 14.44 7.82
CA ASP A 71 8.83 14.95 7.15
C ASP A 71 8.96 14.47 5.69
N ALA A 72 8.12 13.57 5.21
CA ALA A 72 8.13 13.07 3.84
C ALA A 72 7.04 13.74 2.99
N ASP A 73 7.17 13.66 1.67
CA ASP A 73 6.16 14.16 0.71
C ASP A 73 5.28 13.01 0.17
N GLY A 74 5.69 11.77 0.41
CA GLY A 74 4.98 10.60 -0.06
C GLY A 74 5.72 9.29 0.16
N LEU A 75 5.20 8.24 -0.48
CA LEU A 75 5.79 6.92 -0.55
C LEU A 75 6.26 6.59 -1.97
N GLU A 76 7.40 5.91 -2.06
CA GLU A 76 7.95 5.35 -3.30
C GLU A 76 7.94 3.82 -3.18
N LEU A 77 7.32 3.16 -4.16
CA LEU A 77 7.33 1.71 -4.31
C LEU A 77 8.27 1.36 -5.45
N GLY A 78 9.35 0.64 -5.15
CA GLY A 78 10.22 0.06 -6.17
C GLY A 78 9.65 -1.26 -6.66
N ILE A 79 9.20 -1.30 -7.92
CA ILE A 79 8.58 -2.47 -8.53
C ILE A 79 9.64 -3.25 -9.30
N ALA A 80 9.85 -4.52 -8.94
CA ALA A 80 10.80 -5.40 -9.61
C ALA A 80 10.14 -6.20 -10.76
N GLY A 81 8.86 -6.53 -10.61
CA GLY A 81 8.08 -7.33 -11.55
C GLY A 81 6.59 -7.11 -11.34
N SER A 82 5.80 -7.24 -12.40
CA SER A 82 4.38 -6.91 -12.43
C SER A 82 3.66 -7.83 -13.40
N ASP A 83 2.48 -8.30 -13.02
CA ASP A 83 1.55 -9.04 -13.90
C ASP A 83 0.63 -8.11 -14.72
N GLY A 84 0.79 -6.80 -14.57
CA GLY A 84 -0.02 -5.79 -15.24
C GLY A 84 -1.42 -5.60 -14.66
N LYS A 85 -1.75 -6.13 -13.47
CA LYS A 85 -3.04 -5.87 -12.81
C LYS A 85 -3.04 -4.54 -12.05
N LEU A 86 -4.25 -4.07 -11.71
CA LEU A 86 -4.44 -2.88 -10.90
C LEU A 86 -4.35 -3.24 -9.41
N TYR A 87 -3.46 -2.57 -8.70
CA TYR A 87 -3.24 -2.71 -7.28
C TYR A 87 -3.65 -1.45 -6.53
N THR A 88 -3.75 -1.56 -5.21
CA THR A 88 -4.08 -0.46 -4.32
C THR A 88 -3.09 -0.42 -3.16
N LEU A 89 -2.41 0.71 -2.99
CA LEU A 89 -1.71 1.06 -1.77
C LEU A 89 -2.73 1.63 -0.78
N THR A 90 -2.72 1.15 0.46
CA THR A 90 -3.62 1.66 1.51
C THR A 90 -2.84 2.04 2.76
N LEU A 91 -3.11 3.24 3.28
CA LEU A 91 -2.62 3.72 4.56
C LEU A 91 -3.75 3.85 5.58
N LYS A 92 -3.41 3.66 6.85
CA LYS A 92 -4.25 4.05 7.99
C LYS A 92 -3.41 4.77 9.02
N ASP A 93 -3.96 5.84 9.57
CA ASP A 93 -3.43 6.60 10.71
C ASP A 93 -4.12 6.24 12.04
N LYS A 94 -5.21 5.48 11.96
CA LYS A 94 -6.00 5.07 13.11
C LYS A 94 -6.37 3.61 13.03
N LEU A 95 -6.13 2.90 14.13
CA LEU A 95 -6.65 1.57 14.41
C LEU A 95 -7.60 1.64 15.60
N LEU A 96 -8.71 0.93 15.51
CA LEU A 96 -9.65 0.79 16.62
C LEU A 96 -9.42 -0.56 17.32
N PRO A 97 -9.76 -0.67 18.62
CA PRO A 97 -9.73 -1.95 19.32
C PRO A 97 -10.48 -3.03 18.54
N LYS A 98 -10.02 -4.28 18.62
CA LYS A 98 -10.75 -5.41 18.05
C LYS A 98 -12.14 -5.50 18.69
N ARG A 99 -13.10 -5.95 17.91
CA ARG A 99 -14.43 -6.30 18.42
C ARG A 99 -14.33 -7.47 19.40
N PRO A 100 -15.37 -7.70 20.23
CA PRO A 100 -15.43 -8.86 21.12
C PRO A 100 -15.26 -10.21 20.40
N ASP A 101 -15.65 -10.29 19.12
CA ASP A 101 -15.47 -11.47 18.26
C ASP A 101 -14.06 -11.59 17.64
N GLY A 102 -13.12 -10.73 18.06
CA GLY A 102 -11.75 -10.68 17.56
C GLY A 102 -11.58 -10.00 16.20
N ARG A 103 -12.66 -9.57 15.54
CA ARG A 103 -12.58 -8.93 14.22
C ARG A 103 -12.10 -7.49 14.32
N GLU A 104 -11.35 -7.07 13.32
CA GLU A 104 -10.96 -5.66 13.19
C GLU A 104 -12.16 -4.80 12.82
N GLN A 105 -12.18 -3.59 13.37
CA GLN A 105 -13.19 -2.59 13.03
C GLN A 105 -12.75 -1.80 11.80
N SER A 106 -13.74 -1.33 11.03
CA SER A 106 -13.50 -0.44 9.89
C SER A 106 -13.16 0.96 10.40
N THR A 107 -12.20 1.59 9.73
CA THR A 107 -11.78 2.98 9.90
C THR A 107 -11.70 3.61 8.52
N ILE A 108 -11.41 4.92 8.44
CA ILE A 108 -10.96 5.52 7.18
C ILE A 108 -9.67 4.81 6.73
N SER A 109 -9.57 4.63 5.42
CA SER A 109 -8.40 4.17 4.69
C SER A 109 -8.03 5.25 3.69
N TRP A 110 -6.74 5.49 3.50
CA TRP A 110 -6.24 6.39 2.46
C TRP A 110 -5.67 5.54 1.33
N GLU A 111 -6.28 5.60 0.16
CA GLU A 111 -6.04 4.66 -0.94
C GLU A 111 -5.45 5.35 -2.17
N TYR A 112 -4.53 4.65 -2.84
CA TYR A 112 -4.05 5.01 -4.18
C TYR A 112 -4.04 3.78 -5.07
N ASN A 113 -4.68 3.87 -6.25
CA ASN A 113 -4.71 2.79 -7.23
C ASN A 113 -3.57 2.97 -8.23
N PHE A 114 -2.84 1.90 -8.52
CA PHE A 114 -1.73 1.93 -9.46
C PHE A 114 -1.62 0.63 -10.25
N GLN A 115 -1.24 0.74 -11.52
CA GLN A 115 -1.00 -0.38 -12.42
C GLN A 115 0.44 -0.24 -12.91
N PRO A 116 1.42 -0.86 -12.23
CA PRO A 116 2.82 -0.59 -12.50
C PRO A 116 3.33 -1.39 -13.69
N GLU A 117 4.22 -0.77 -14.47
CA GLU A 117 5.11 -1.51 -15.37
C GLU A 117 6.19 -2.26 -14.57
N GLU A 118 6.89 -3.19 -15.20
CA GLU A 118 8.03 -3.86 -14.58
C GLU A 118 9.22 -2.90 -14.39
N LYS A 119 10.03 -3.12 -13.34
CA LYS A 119 11.30 -2.41 -13.09
C LYS A 119 11.16 -0.89 -13.03
N THR A 120 10.06 -0.40 -12.47
CA THR A 120 9.75 1.03 -12.32
C THR A 120 9.62 1.45 -10.86
N ASN A 121 9.58 2.75 -10.62
CA ASN A 121 9.24 3.33 -9.32
C ASN A 121 7.86 3.98 -9.40
N VAL A 122 6.96 3.61 -8.50
CA VAL A 122 5.67 4.27 -8.32
C VAL A 122 5.79 5.25 -7.16
N ARG A 123 5.71 6.56 -7.45
CA ARG A 123 5.63 7.60 -6.42
C ARG A 123 4.18 7.95 -6.14
N VAL A 124 3.84 7.98 -4.86
CA VAL A 124 2.52 8.33 -4.36
C VAL A 124 2.71 9.48 -3.38
N THR A 125 2.28 10.68 -3.77
CA THR A 125 2.29 11.83 -2.87
C THR A 125 1.11 11.73 -1.89
N TRP A 126 1.16 12.49 -0.80
CA TRP A 126 0.01 12.54 0.12
C TRP A 126 -1.27 13.07 -0.54
N GLU A 127 -1.14 13.95 -1.54
CA GLU A 127 -2.26 14.52 -2.30
C GLU A 127 -2.89 13.54 -3.29
N ASP A 128 -2.19 12.47 -3.67
CA ASP A 128 -2.71 11.42 -4.55
C ASP A 128 -3.67 10.47 -3.82
N LEU A 129 -3.60 10.43 -2.48
CA LEU A 129 -4.42 9.53 -1.68
C LEU A 129 -5.87 10.02 -1.63
N ARG A 130 -6.80 9.06 -1.67
CA ARG A 130 -8.23 9.31 -1.51
C ARG A 130 -8.73 8.64 -0.23
N ALA A 131 -9.43 9.39 0.61
CA ALA A 131 -10.03 8.86 1.81
C ALA A 131 -11.23 7.96 1.46
N THR A 132 -11.27 6.76 2.00
CA THR A 132 -12.35 5.81 1.79
C THR A 132 -12.84 5.22 3.11
N TYR A 133 -14.13 4.91 3.18
CA TYR A 133 -14.71 4.07 4.21
C TYR A 133 -15.38 2.86 3.57
N ARG A 134 -14.80 1.67 3.81
CA ARG A 134 -15.27 0.41 3.23
C ARG A 134 -15.39 0.45 1.70
N GLY A 135 -14.40 1.06 1.04
CA GLY A 135 -14.30 1.14 -0.42
C GLY A 135 -15.18 2.22 -1.06
N ARG A 136 -15.77 3.13 -0.28
CA ARG A 136 -16.48 4.31 -0.77
C ARG A 136 -15.71 5.54 -0.40
N GLU A 137 -15.52 6.45 -1.34
CA GLU A 137 -14.85 7.73 -1.11
C GLU A 137 -15.61 8.58 -0.08
N VAL A 138 -14.86 9.37 0.70
CA VAL A 138 -15.38 10.27 1.74
C VAL A 138 -14.85 11.66 1.44
N GLU A 139 -15.73 12.58 1.05
CA GLU A 139 -15.34 13.94 0.62
C GLU A 139 -14.82 14.81 1.78
N ASP A 140 -15.44 14.72 2.96
CA ASP A 140 -15.12 15.54 4.14
C ASP A 140 -14.35 14.76 5.21
N ALA A 141 -13.38 13.93 4.80
CA ALA A 141 -12.55 13.20 5.75
C ALA A 141 -11.56 14.14 6.46
N GLU A 142 -11.36 13.95 7.76
CA GLU A 142 -10.22 14.55 8.47
C GLU A 142 -8.92 14.17 7.76
N PRO A 143 -7.97 15.11 7.57
CA PRO A 143 -6.71 14.84 6.87
C PRO A 143 -5.93 13.67 7.47
N LEU A 144 -5.20 12.94 6.63
CA LEU A 144 -4.31 11.86 7.06
C LEU A 144 -3.30 12.38 8.09
N ASP A 145 -3.29 11.79 9.29
CA ASP A 145 -2.32 12.12 10.33
C ASP A 145 -0.96 11.46 10.03
N LEU A 146 -0.11 12.19 9.31
CA LEU A 146 1.22 11.74 8.89
C LEU A 146 2.17 11.46 10.07
N LYS A 147 1.91 12.00 11.27
CA LYS A 147 2.73 11.74 12.45
C LYS A 147 2.45 10.38 13.07
N ASN A 148 1.37 9.74 12.63
CA ASN A 148 0.78 8.62 13.31
C ASN A 148 0.31 7.56 12.30
N ILE A 149 1.09 7.32 11.23
CA ILE A 149 0.77 6.25 10.30
C ILE A 149 0.88 4.92 11.05
N ARG A 150 -0.22 4.17 11.06
CA ARG A 150 -0.36 2.92 11.82
C ARG A 150 -0.25 1.67 10.97
N ARG A 151 -0.56 1.78 9.68
CA ARG A 151 -0.66 0.61 8.82
C ARG A 151 -0.45 0.95 7.37
N ILE A 152 0.26 0.05 6.71
CA ILE A 152 0.44 0.04 5.26
C ILE A 152 -0.07 -1.31 4.75
N SER A 153 -0.77 -1.29 3.62
CA SER A 153 -1.30 -2.48 2.96
C SER A 153 -1.12 -2.38 1.45
N ILE A 154 -0.82 -3.52 0.82
CA ILE A 154 -0.93 -3.72 -0.62
C ILE A 154 -2.11 -4.63 -0.87
N MET A 155 -2.99 -4.21 -1.76
CA MET A 155 -4.24 -4.89 -2.06
C MET A 155 -4.41 -5.06 -3.55
N ILE A 156 -5.02 -6.18 -3.92
CA ILE A 156 -5.65 -6.37 -5.22
C ILE A 156 -7.16 -6.55 -5.01
N ARG A 157 -7.97 -5.99 -5.90
CA ARG A 157 -9.44 -6.11 -5.84
C ARG A 157 -10.04 -6.22 -7.23
N SER A 158 -11.27 -6.72 -7.29
CA SER A 158 -11.94 -6.96 -8.58
C SER A 158 -12.30 -5.70 -9.34
N PHE A 159 -12.41 -4.57 -8.63
CA PHE A 159 -13.03 -3.34 -9.13
C PHE A 159 -14.39 -3.61 -9.80
N PHE A 160 -15.19 -4.49 -9.19
CA PHE A 160 -16.50 -4.94 -9.67
C PHE A 160 -16.42 -5.61 -11.06
N GLY A 161 -15.52 -6.59 -11.19
CA GLY A 161 -15.42 -7.45 -12.36
C GLY A 161 -14.47 -6.96 -13.45
N ARG A 162 -13.64 -5.95 -13.18
CA ARG A 162 -12.60 -5.50 -14.12
C ARG A 162 -11.38 -6.41 -14.16
N GLN A 163 -11.11 -7.13 -13.07
CA GLN A 163 -9.99 -8.07 -12.99
C GLN A 163 -10.29 -9.24 -12.03
N GLU A 164 -9.69 -10.39 -12.32
CA GLU A 164 -9.76 -11.62 -11.53
C GLU A 164 -8.53 -12.50 -11.83
N GLY A 165 -8.47 -13.67 -11.20
CA GLY A 165 -7.49 -14.72 -11.45
C GLY A 165 -6.21 -14.59 -10.62
N ASP A 166 -5.21 -15.39 -11.00
CA ASP A 166 -3.90 -15.38 -10.34
C ASP A 166 -3.21 -14.04 -10.52
N PHE A 167 -2.58 -13.56 -9.46
CA PHE A 167 -1.84 -12.30 -9.49
C PHE A 167 -0.44 -12.43 -8.87
N SER A 168 0.47 -11.57 -9.32
CA SER A 168 1.83 -11.47 -8.78
C SER A 168 2.42 -10.08 -8.98
N LEU A 169 2.91 -9.48 -7.90
CA LEU A 169 3.64 -8.21 -7.88
C LEU A 169 4.92 -8.37 -7.08
N ASP A 170 6.06 -8.21 -7.72
CA ASP A 170 7.36 -8.25 -7.05
C ASP A 170 7.76 -6.83 -6.64
N ILE A 171 7.89 -6.63 -5.33
CA ILE A 171 8.18 -5.34 -4.71
C ILE A 171 9.60 -5.39 -4.16
N ALA A 172 10.48 -4.53 -4.67
CA ALA A 172 11.85 -4.38 -4.19
C ALA A 172 11.92 -3.53 -2.92
N SER A 173 11.09 -2.48 -2.82
CA SER A 173 11.06 -1.64 -1.63
C SER A 173 9.76 -0.83 -1.54
N ILE A 174 9.41 -0.45 -0.31
CA ILE A 174 8.46 0.61 -0.01
C ILE A 174 9.19 1.55 0.93
N GLY A 175 9.31 2.83 0.59
CA GLY A 175 10.02 3.81 1.40
C GLY A 175 9.40 5.19 1.32
N ALA A 176 9.59 5.98 2.36
CA ALA A 176 9.22 7.39 2.34
C ALA A 176 10.23 8.19 1.50
N PHE A 177 9.75 9.16 0.72
CA PHE A 177 10.60 10.08 -0.03
C PHE A 177 10.34 11.54 0.35
N ARG A 178 11.37 12.37 0.16
CA ARG A 178 11.28 13.82 0.19
C ARG A 178 11.77 14.33 -1.15
N SER A 179 10.99 15.22 -1.75
CA SER A 179 11.35 15.99 -2.91
C SER A 179 12.32 17.06 -2.43
N ASP A 180 13.62 16.88 -2.65
CA ASP A 180 14.54 17.98 -2.39
C ASP A 180 14.14 19.19 -3.27
N LEU A 181 14.20 20.39 -2.70
CA LEU A 181 14.18 21.69 -3.39
C LEU A 181 15.39 21.82 -4.36
N ARG A 182 15.51 20.93 -5.33
CA ARG A 182 16.55 20.87 -6.36
C ARG A 182 15.97 20.52 -7.72
N ASP A 183 14.88 21.19 -8.06
CA ASP A 183 14.60 21.59 -9.45
C ASP A 183 14.54 23.13 -9.46
N ASP A 184 15.63 23.80 -9.06
CA ASP A 184 15.83 25.22 -9.43
C ASP A 184 16.68 25.24 -10.71
N PRO A 185 16.11 25.54 -11.89
CA PRO A 185 16.88 25.68 -13.12
C PRO A 185 17.77 26.95 -13.16
N ARG A 186 18.01 27.65 -12.04
CA ARG A 186 18.73 28.94 -12.00
C ARG A 186 20.17 28.92 -11.50
N THR A 187 20.80 27.77 -11.33
CA THR A 187 22.27 27.69 -11.15
C THR A 187 22.93 26.99 -12.32
N ALA A 188 22.73 27.54 -13.52
CA ALA A 188 23.55 27.24 -14.70
C ALA A 188 23.78 28.55 -15.49
N HIS A 189 24.59 29.44 -14.93
CA HIS A 189 25.35 30.42 -15.71
C HIS A 189 26.66 30.73 -14.99
N PRO A 190 27.81 30.33 -15.55
CA PRO A 190 29.07 31.00 -15.26
C PRO A 190 29.17 32.24 -16.15
N ASP A 191 29.45 33.39 -15.55
CA ASP A 191 30.23 34.45 -16.19
C ASP A 191 31.72 34.17 -16.00
#